data_AF-A0A8H4XEM2-F1
#
_entry.id   AF-A0A8H4XEM2-F1
#
_cell.length_a   1.000
_cell.length_b   1.000
_cell.length_c   1.000
_cell.angle_alpha   90.00
_cell.angle_beta   90.00
_cell.angle_gamma   90.00
#
_symmetry.space_group_name_H-M   'P 1'
#
loop_
_entity.id
_entity.type
_entity.pdbx_description
1 polymer ?
#
loop_
_entity_poly.entity_id
_entity_poly.type
_entity_poly.pdbx_seq_one_letter_code
_entity_poly.pdbx_strand_id
1 'polypeptide(L)'
;MVKCTHTSLYVDCSPAAEDAGFNRPPIHQRLLAVSQTGRRTRGGPVLQEDAMKEPWTFPGPLVLPDDELAMDPDDDGQKFKEWHDMGKEGDRNQVTAEKKTIYVVLPPTIPSDMEKEMKDWHKPILPKSAASTDLPKWTSSSPQVSDLIGYLRAFYYPMEVVQSPLTFAWRPWHETTKSRSRSKTAPKSTRVGLEAPGKPEIFGVRCRPSLDGRARMQVHLGDVTDVLLMRMPRDAYAVVMLTDLDLFEDEDDDFTVGRSWGGSRVSIVSSFRYNPALDASAGIDRAHMWPNSHCKAFVDEECAIKDEEQTRPTKRTKKSSSEAHGKPPNVSALGVAVQAAKKVPKLATRDELASYWFARLAVTVSHELGHCFGFAHCPYYACLMQGVNSVRQDGQVPPYLCPVCSAKLSWELGPLLSVDGSHDEKQQAWIKEQCTAMKEFCGRWSHVPQFAGFEAWLGNRLEDIKEQESKKEREE
;
A
#
# COMPACT_ATOMS: atom_id res chain seq x y z
N MET A 1 -7.36 3.83 23.88
CA MET A 1 -6.07 4.06 23.22
C MET A 1 -5.62 5.47 23.53
N VAL A 2 -4.53 5.53 24.29
CA VAL A 2 -3.84 6.73 24.75
C VAL A 2 -2.99 7.22 23.56
N LYS A 3 -2.88 8.55 23.37
CA LYS A 3 -1.96 9.08 22.35
C LYS A 3 -0.52 8.70 22.72
N CYS A 4 0.28 8.30 21.74
CA CYS A 4 1.71 8.09 21.97
C CYS A 4 2.38 9.41 22.37
N THR A 5 2.98 9.48 23.56
CA THR A 5 3.69 10.66 24.07
C THR A 5 5.21 10.56 23.90
N HIS A 6 5.72 9.40 23.49
CA HIS A 6 7.15 9.16 23.33
C HIS A 6 7.78 10.04 22.26
N THR A 7 9.03 10.45 22.49
CA THR A 7 9.75 11.43 21.66
C THR A 7 10.94 10.84 20.92
N SER A 8 11.34 9.60 21.23
CA SER A 8 12.39 8.88 20.51
C SER A 8 11.77 8.03 19.41
N LEU A 9 12.38 8.05 18.22
CA LEU A 9 11.93 7.32 17.05
C LEU A 9 13.06 6.43 16.51
N TYR A 10 12.71 5.24 16.01
CA TYR A 10 13.57 4.45 15.13
C TYR A 10 13.63 5.11 13.75
N VAL A 11 14.84 5.18 13.22
CA VAL A 11 15.14 5.74 11.91
C VAL A 11 15.91 4.74 11.03
N ASP A 12 16.21 3.56 11.59
CA ASP A 12 16.72 2.40 10.89
C ASP A 12 15.98 1.13 11.35
N CYS A 13 16.43 -0.03 10.90
CA CYS A 13 15.87 -1.32 11.28
C CYS A 13 15.81 -1.53 12.81
N SER A 14 14.77 -2.21 13.24
CA SER A 14 14.58 -2.66 14.62
C SER A 14 15.52 -3.83 14.94
N PRO A 15 15.68 -4.19 16.22
CA PRO A 15 16.41 -5.39 16.62
C PRO A 15 15.94 -6.68 15.93
N ALA A 16 14.63 -6.80 15.64
CA ALA A 16 14.07 -7.99 15.01
C ALA A 16 14.62 -8.25 13.58
N ALA A 17 15.16 -7.23 12.91
CA ALA A 17 15.88 -7.42 11.65
C ALA A 17 17.14 -8.27 11.81
N GLU A 18 17.94 -7.98 12.84
CA GLU A 18 19.17 -8.73 13.13
C GLU A 18 18.84 -10.17 13.52
N ASP A 19 17.78 -10.37 14.31
CA ASP A 19 17.31 -11.70 14.70
C ASP A 19 16.81 -12.52 13.50
N ALA A 20 16.18 -11.87 12.53
CA ALA A 20 15.74 -12.48 11.28
C ALA A 20 16.88 -12.68 10.26
N GLY A 21 18.04 -12.06 10.47
CA GLY A 21 19.15 -12.08 9.51
C GLY A 21 19.03 -11.03 8.39
N PHE A 22 18.02 -10.17 8.41
CA PHE A 22 17.86 -9.08 7.46
C PHE A 22 18.88 -7.97 7.74
N ASN A 23 19.64 -7.60 6.71
CA ASN A 23 20.59 -6.50 6.77
C ASN A 23 20.21 -5.44 5.75
N ARG A 24 19.80 -4.26 6.22
CA ARG A 24 19.50 -3.15 5.33
C ARG A 24 20.72 -2.83 4.44
N PRO A 25 20.53 -2.69 3.12
CA PRO A 25 21.62 -2.36 2.22
C PRO A 25 22.36 -1.07 2.66
N PRO A 26 23.71 -1.09 2.72
CA PRO A 26 24.48 0.07 3.13
C PRO A 26 24.31 1.22 2.15
N ILE A 27 24.60 2.45 2.60
CA ILE A 27 24.32 3.67 1.84
C ILE A 27 24.87 3.64 0.41
N HIS A 28 26.07 3.10 0.17
CA HIS A 28 26.64 3.01 -1.17
C HIS A 28 25.82 2.13 -2.11
N GLN A 29 25.25 1.02 -1.62
CA GLN A 29 24.36 0.17 -2.41
C GLN A 29 23.00 0.84 -2.64
N ARG A 30 22.47 1.55 -1.63
CA ARG A 30 21.23 2.34 -1.80
C ARG A 30 21.40 3.44 -2.86
N LEU A 31 22.54 4.12 -2.88
CA LEU A 31 22.85 5.11 -3.93
C LEU A 31 22.97 4.47 -5.32
N LEU A 32 23.51 3.25 -5.41
CA LEU A 32 23.52 2.49 -6.66
C LEU A 32 22.12 2.04 -7.07
N ALA A 33 21.26 1.68 -6.12
CA ALA A 33 19.88 1.27 -6.36
C ALA A 33 19.02 2.42 -6.93
N VAL A 34 19.30 3.68 -6.57
CA VAL A 34 18.66 4.87 -7.15
C VAL A 34 19.24 5.23 -8.54
N SER A 35 20.46 4.79 -8.85
CA SER A 35 21.16 5.22 -10.07
C SER A 35 20.57 4.62 -11.35
N GLN A 36 20.34 5.50 -12.34
CA GLN A 36 19.91 5.11 -13.69
C GLN A 36 20.90 4.20 -14.42
N THR A 37 22.19 4.44 -14.24
CA THR A 37 23.26 3.72 -14.95
C THR A 37 23.86 2.59 -14.12
N GLY A 38 23.42 2.43 -12.86
CA GLY A 38 24.09 1.57 -11.88
C GLY A 38 25.50 2.07 -11.51
N ARG A 39 25.83 3.33 -11.79
CA ARG A 39 27.10 3.97 -11.44
C ARG A 39 26.86 5.26 -10.67
N ARG A 40 27.80 5.61 -9.79
CA ARG A 40 27.76 6.87 -9.04
C ARG A 40 28.29 8.02 -9.89
N THR A 41 27.52 9.09 -10.00
CA THR A 41 27.95 10.36 -10.62
C THR A 41 28.25 11.40 -9.54
N ARG A 42 29.22 12.29 -9.79
CA ARG A 42 29.56 13.39 -8.87
C ARG A 42 28.66 14.57 -9.20
N GLY A 43 27.96 15.14 -8.20
CA GLY A 43 26.90 16.13 -8.41
C GLY A 43 25.60 15.49 -8.93
N GLY A 44 25.24 14.34 -8.37
CA GLY A 44 24.13 13.51 -8.83
C GLY A 44 22.74 14.17 -8.70
N PRO A 45 21.71 13.57 -9.30
CA PRO A 45 20.34 14.09 -9.27
C PRO A 45 19.78 14.20 -7.84
N VAL A 46 18.78 15.05 -7.65
CA VAL A 46 18.09 15.29 -6.35
C VAL A 46 17.70 13.99 -5.64
N LEU A 47 17.24 12.97 -6.38
CA LEU A 47 16.91 11.65 -5.83
C LEU A 47 18.10 10.94 -5.16
N GLN A 48 19.31 11.11 -5.70
CA GLN A 48 20.52 10.61 -5.05
C GLN A 48 20.86 11.43 -3.80
N GLU A 49 20.67 12.75 -3.83
CA GLU A 49 20.85 13.58 -2.64
C GLU A 49 19.86 13.21 -1.53
N ASP A 50 18.60 12.94 -1.86
CA ASP A 50 17.59 12.46 -0.91
C ASP A 50 18.00 11.11 -0.30
N ALA A 51 18.57 10.22 -1.11
CA ALA A 51 19.10 8.96 -0.61
C ALA A 51 20.29 9.16 0.35
N MET A 52 21.07 10.24 0.16
CA MET A 52 22.17 10.66 1.05
C MET A 52 21.68 11.44 2.29
N LYS A 53 20.53 12.11 2.22
CA LYS A 53 19.90 12.83 3.32
C LYS A 53 19.23 11.85 4.27
N GLU A 54 20.07 11.31 5.16
CA GLU A 54 19.90 11.00 6.59
C GLU A 54 18.48 10.62 7.11
N PRO A 55 18.41 9.74 8.12
CA PRO A 55 17.34 8.77 8.31
C PRO A 55 16.02 9.37 8.84
N TRP A 56 15.92 10.70 8.91
CA TRP A 56 14.75 11.44 9.38
C TRP A 56 13.81 11.89 8.27
N THR A 57 14.22 11.84 7.00
CA THR A 57 13.32 12.07 5.86
C THR A 57 12.81 10.75 5.31
N PHE A 58 13.74 9.83 5.02
CA PHE A 58 13.47 8.46 4.59
C PHE A 58 14.17 7.47 5.55
N PRO A 59 13.53 7.05 6.65
CA PRO A 59 14.09 6.06 7.57
C PRO A 59 14.29 4.70 6.90
N GLY A 60 15.02 3.81 7.56
CA GLY A 60 15.08 2.39 7.19
C GLY A 60 13.74 1.69 7.32
N PRO A 61 13.58 0.52 6.67
CA PRO A 61 12.45 -0.33 6.96
C PRO A 61 12.51 -0.68 8.46
N LEU A 62 11.39 -0.57 9.18
CA LEU A 62 11.37 -0.89 10.61
C LEU A 62 11.71 -2.37 10.85
N VAL A 63 11.18 -3.27 10.03
CA VAL A 63 11.36 -4.73 10.14
C VAL A 63 10.99 -5.19 11.56
N LEU A 64 9.70 -5.29 11.82
CA LEU A 64 9.15 -5.87 13.03
C LEU A 64 9.06 -7.40 12.93
N PRO A 65 8.84 -8.09 14.05
CA PRO A 65 8.40 -9.48 14.04
C PRO A 65 7.33 -9.78 12.99
N ASP A 66 7.60 -10.81 12.20
CA ASP A 66 6.69 -11.37 11.17
C ASP A 66 6.45 -10.44 9.98
N ASP A 67 7.17 -9.32 9.87
CA ASP A 67 7.24 -8.53 8.63
C ASP A 67 7.76 -9.42 7.50
N GLU A 68 7.41 -9.10 6.26
CA GLU A 68 7.88 -9.87 5.09
C GLU A 68 9.41 -9.91 5.06
N LEU A 69 10.07 -8.78 5.31
CA LEU A 69 11.54 -8.71 5.41
C LEU A 69 12.14 -9.48 6.60
N ALA A 70 11.34 -9.82 7.61
CA ALA A 70 11.77 -10.70 8.70
C ALA A 70 11.54 -12.19 8.38
N MET A 71 10.61 -12.50 7.48
CA MET A 71 10.29 -13.85 7.03
C MET A 71 11.11 -14.28 5.81
N ASP A 72 11.44 -13.31 4.94
CA ASP A 72 12.30 -13.43 3.76
C ASP A 72 13.42 -12.38 3.81
N PRO A 73 14.45 -12.61 4.65
CA PRO A 73 15.52 -11.64 4.88
C PRO A 73 16.48 -11.45 3.69
N ASP A 74 16.38 -12.32 2.68
CA ASP A 74 17.25 -12.34 1.50
C ASP A 74 16.67 -11.52 0.32
N ASP A 75 15.57 -10.78 0.52
CA ASP A 75 15.01 -9.88 -0.51
C ASP A 75 15.97 -8.72 -0.83
N ASP A 76 16.65 -8.83 -1.98
CA ASP A 76 17.55 -7.82 -2.53
C ASP A 76 16.80 -6.58 -3.09
N GLY A 77 15.47 -6.68 -3.21
CA GLY A 77 14.61 -5.69 -3.83
C GLY A 77 14.87 -5.50 -5.32
N GLN A 78 14.29 -4.43 -5.86
CA GLN A 78 14.48 -4.07 -7.27
C GLN A 78 15.16 -2.71 -7.39
N LYS A 79 16.31 -2.66 -8.07
CA LYS A 79 17.04 -1.42 -8.36
C LYS A 79 16.34 -0.63 -9.47
N PHE A 80 16.61 0.67 -9.57
CA PHE A 80 16.13 1.50 -10.67
C PHE A 80 16.57 0.92 -12.02
N LYS A 81 17.86 0.58 -12.17
CA LYS A 81 18.41 0.08 -13.43
C LYS A 81 17.69 -1.17 -13.92
N GLU A 82 17.44 -2.13 -13.03
CA GLU A 82 16.70 -3.37 -13.34
C GLU A 82 15.28 -3.04 -13.82
N TRP A 83 14.54 -2.23 -13.06
CA TRP A 83 13.22 -1.76 -13.46
C TRP A 83 13.21 -1.02 -14.80
N HIS A 84 14.23 -0.22 -15.07
CA HIS A 84 14.34 0.54 -16.30
C HIS A 84 14.64 -0.36 -17.50
N ASP A 85 15.52 -1.36 -17.34
CA ASP A 85 15.86 -2.32 -18.40
C ASP A 85 14.66 -3.23 -18.73
N MET A 86 13.85 -3.63 -17.73
CA MET A 86 12.57 -4.33 -17.97
C MET A 86 11.65 -3.57 -18.94
N GLY A 87 11.67 -2.23 -18.90
CA GLY A 87 10.86 -1.41 -19.81
C GLY A 87 11.34 -1.50 -21.26
N LYS A 88 12.65 -1.62 -21.47
CA LYS A 88 13.26 -1.77 -22.81
C LYS A 88 13.09 -3.17 -23.37
N GLU A 89 13.11 -4.17 -22.48
CA GLU A 89 12.98 -5.58 -22.82
C GLU A 89 11.52 -6.01 -23.03
N GLY A 90 10.56 -5.18 -22.61
CA GLY A 90 9.13 -5.46 -22.74
C GLY A 90 8.54 -6.26 -21.56
N ASP A 91 9.32 -6.43 -20.49
CA ASP A 91 8.97 -7.19 -19.29
C ASP A 91 8.14 -6.38 -18.28
N ARG A 92 7.96 -5.07 -18.51
CA ARG A 92 6.99 -4.25 -17.79
C ARG A 92 6.15 -3.38 -18.73
N ASN A 93 4.98 -2.99 -18.24
CA ASN A 93 4.12 -2.04 -18.93
C ASN A 93 4.72 -0.62 -18.86
N GLN A 94 4.78 0.04 -20.02
CA GLN A 94 5.16 1.44 -20.14
C GLN A 94 3.91 2.33 -20.33
N VAL A 95 3.94 3.52 -19.73
CA VAL A 95 2.94 4.55 -19.97
C VAL A 95 3.18 5.12 -21.36
N THR A 96 2.12 5.20 -22.15
CA THR A 96 2.17 5.67 -23.54
C THR A 96 1.08 6.71 -23.77
N ALA A 97 1.12 7.42 -24.90
CA ALA A 97 0.06 8.36 -25.25
C ALA A 97 -1.31 7.68 -25.35
N GLU A 98 -1.33 6.40 -25.75
CA GLU A 98 -2.52 5.57 -25.90
C GLU A 98 -2.95 4.88 -24.59
N LYS A 99 -2.02 4.58 -23.68
CA LYS A 99 -2.28 3.90 -22.40
C LYS A 99 -1.77 4.73 -21.23
N LYS A 100 -2.62 5.65 -20.75
CA LYS A 100 -2.30 6.61 -19.69
C LYS A 100 -3.41 6.82 -18.66
N THR A 101 -4.39 5.91 -18.64
CA THR A 101 -5.57 6.04 -17.77
C THR A 101 -5.63 4.91 -16.76
N ILE A 102 -5.75 5.24 -15.48
CA ILE A 102 -6.02 4.28 -14.41
C ILE A 102 -7.53 4.23 -14.17
N TYR A 103 -8.13 3.05 -14.29
CA TYR A 103 -9.55 2.86 -14.06
C TYR A 103 -9.81 2.25 -12.69
N VAL A 104 -10.70 2.86 -11.92
CA VAL A 104 -11.23 2.32 -10.67
C VAL A 104 -12.57 1.64 -10.95
N VAL A 105 -12.61 0.32 -10.91
CA VAL A 105 -13.83 -0.48 -11.00
C VAL A 105 -14.43 -0.64 -9.61
N LEU A 106 -15.74 -0.39 -9.51
CA LEU A 106 -16.47 -0.46 -8.24
C LEU A 106 -16.79 -1.90 -7.83
N PRO A 107 -17.13 -2.13 -6.55
CA PRO A 107 -17.59 -3.43 -6.10
C PRO A 107 -18.73 -3.96 -6.98
N PRO A 108 -18.67 -5.23 -7.42
CA PRO A 108 -19.74 -5.81 -8.22
C PRO A 108 -21.08 -5.72 -7.48
N THR A 109 -22.12 -5.34 -8.21
CA THR A 109 -23.46 -5.16 -7.65
C THR A 109 -24.05 -6.50 -7.20
N ILE A 110 -24.80 -6.47 -6.10
CA ILE A 110 -25.56 -7.63 -5.62
C ILE A 110 -27.04 -7.38 -5.97
N PRO A 111 -27.56 -7.99 -7.05
CA PRO A 111 -28.98 -7.86 -7.42
C PRO A 111 -29.91 -8.57 -6.42
N SER A 112 -31.20 -8.27 -6.50
CA SER A 112 -32.21 -8.72 -5.52
C SER A 112 -32.35 -10.25 -5.42
N ASP A 113 -32.09 -10.98 -6.52
CA ASP A 113 -32.05 -12.44 -6.56
C ASP A 113 -30.84 -13.03 -5.81
N MET A 114 -29.78 -12.25 -5.60
CA MET A 114 -28.59 -12.63 -4.84
C MET A 114 -28.58 -12.16 -3.39
N GLU A 115 -29.46 -11.24 -2.99
CA GLU A 115 -29.49 -10.64 -1.65
C GLU A 115 -29.53 -11.67 -0.51
N LYS A 116 -30.29 -12.76 -0.69
CA LYS A 116 -30.41 -13.82 0.32
C LYS A 116 -29.14 -14.68 0.40
N GLU A 117 -28.55 -15.00 -0.74
CA GLU A 117 -27.37 -15.86 -0.84
C GLU A 117 -26.13 -15.16 -0.30
N MET A 118 -25.90 -13.92 -0.75
CA MET A 118 -24.76 -13.08 -0.37
C MET A 118 -25.03 -12.18 0.84
N LYS A 119 -26.08 -12.50 1.60
CA LYS A 119 -26.49 -11.72 2.77
C LYS A 119 -25.32 -11.59 3.76
N ASP A 120 -25.00 -10.35 4.13
CA ASP A 120 -23.99 -10.02 5.15
C ASP A 120 -22.56 -10.54 4.85
N TRP A 121 -22.22 -10.94 3.61
CA TRP A 121 -20.84 -11.37 3.27
C TRP A 121 -19.81 -10.22 3.42
N HIS A 122 -20.26 -8.98 3.25
CA HIS A 122 -19.48 -7.76 3.44
C HIS A 122 -19.36 -7.32 4.92
N LYS A 123 -20.02 -8.02 5.85
CA LYS A 123 -20.00 -7.66 7.28
C LYS A 123 -19.01 -8.54 8.05
N PRO A 124 -18.12 -7.93 8.84
CA PRO A 124 -17.32 -8.64 9.81
C PRO A 124 -18.18 -9.42 10.80
N ILE A 125 -17.77 -10.65 11.12
CA ILE A 125 -18.28 -11.43 12.23
C ILE A 125 -17.49 -11.04 13.48
N LEU A 126 -18.16 -10.35 14.40
CA LEU A 126 -17.56 -9.86 15.63
C LEU A 126 -17.83 -10.83 16.79
N PRO A 127 -16.91 -10.93 17.76
CA PRO A 127 -17.17 -11.62 19.03
C PRO A 127 -18.41 -11.03 19.72
N LYS A 128 -19.16 -11.85 20.47
CA LYS A 128 -20.42 -11.43 21.14
C LYS A 128 -20.28 -10.24 22.08
N SER A 129 -19.08 -9.99 22.61
CA SER A 129 -18.75 -8.88 23.51
C SER A 129 -18.34 -7.59 22.79
N ALA A 130 -18.14 -7.62 21.48
CA ALA A 130 -17.67 -6.47 20.71
C ALA A 130 -18.84 -5.55 20.31
N ALA A 131 -18.65 -4.25 20.49
CA ALA A 131 -19.60 -3.25 20.01
C ALA A 131 -19.57 -3.20 18.47
N SER A 132 -20.71 -3.43 17.83
CA SER A 132 -20.87 -3.27 16.38
C SER A 132 -21.14 -1.80 16.05
N THR A 133 -20.23 -1.16 15.30
CA THR A 133 -20.51 0.13 14.66
C THR A 133 -20.75 -0.13 13.19
N ASP A 134 -21.99 0.00 12.72
CA ASP A 134 -22.31 -0.16 11.29
C ASP A 134 -21.73 1.04 10.53
N LEU A 135 -20.72 0.77 9.71
CA LEU A 135 -20.02 1.78 8.91
C LEU A 135 -20.59 1.76 7.48
N PRO A 136 -20.67 2.93 6.82
CA PRO A 136 -21.23 3.03 5.49
C PRO A 136 -20.45 2.15 4.50
N LYS A 137 -21.18 1.45 3.63
CA LYS A 137 -20.59 0.65 2.55
C LYS A 137 -19.99 1.53 1.46
N TRP A 138 -18.95 1.02 0.82
CA TRP A 138 -18.40 1.61 -0.39
C TRP A 138 -19.27 1.25 -1.58
N THR A 139 -20.09 2.21 -1.99
CA THR A 139 -20.99 2.08 -3.15
C THR A 139 -20.62 3.07 -4.25
N SER A 140 -21.23 2.96 -5.42
CA SER A 140 -21.02 3.89 -6.55
C SER A 140 -21.31 5.35 -6.25
N SER A 141 -22.13 5.61 -5.23
CA SER A 141 -22.53 6.97 -4.83
C SER A 141 -21.82 7.43 -3.55
N SER A 142 -20.85 6.65 -3.08
CA SER A 142 -20.13 6.92 -1.84
C SER A 142 -19.08 8.02 -2.06
N PRO A 143 -19.05 9.08 -1.23
CA PRO A 143 -17.99 10.10 -1.29
C PRO A 143 -16.58 9.50 -1.31
N GLN A 144 -16.39 8.41 -0.58
CA GLN A 144 -15.13 7.66 -0.46
C GLN A 144 -14.53 7.21 -1.80
N VAL A 145 -15.35 6.89 -2.81
CA VAL A 145 -14.86 6.53 -4.14
C VAL A 145 -14.26 7.76 -4.84
N SER A 146 -14.95 8.89 -4.77
CA SER A 146 -14.45 10.16 -5.31
C SER A 146 -13.18 10.58 -4.59
N ASP A 147 -13.12 10.41 -3.28
CA ASP A 147 -11.95 10.69 -2.47
C ASP A 147 -10.77 9.78 -2.84
N LEU A 148 -11.02 8.49 -3.10
CA LEU A 148 -9.98 7.55 -3.53
C LEU A 148 -9.42 7.95 -4.90
N ILE A 149 -10.30 8.27 -5.85
CA ILE A 149 -9.88 8.75 -7.17
C ILE A 149 -9.06 10.04 -7.01
N GLY A 150 -9.49 10.97 -6.14
CA GLY A 150 -8.74 12.19 -5.82
C GLY A 150 -7.36 11.91 -5.24
N TYR A 151 -7.26 10.97 -4.30
CA TYR A 151 -6.00 10.54 -3.70
C TYR A 151 -5.07 9.93 -4.75
N LEU A 152 -5.58 9.00 -5.57
CA LEU A 152 -4.80 8.33 -6.61
C LEU A 152 -4.34 9.30 -7.71
N ARG A 153 -5.15 10.30 -8.09
CA ARG A 153 -4.73 11.36 -9.02
C ARG A 153 -3.58 12.18 -8.45
N ALA A 154 -3.60 12.47 -7.16
CA ALA A 154 -2.52 13.17 -6.50
C ALA A 154 -1.26 12.29 -6.38
N PHE A 155 -1.42 11.00 -6.08
CA PHE A 155 -0.31 10.07 -5.87
C PHE A 155 0.41 9.72 -7.19
N TYR A 156 -0.36 9.43 -8.23
CA TYR A 156 0.08 9.06 -9.59
C TYR A 156 0.05 10.25 -10.56
N TYR A 157 0.13 11.48 -10.05
CA TYR A 157 0.12 12.69 -10.87
C TYR A 157 1.12 12.56 -12.05
N PRO A 158 0.83 13.03 -13.29
CA PRO A 158 -0.41 13.64 -13.76
C PRO A 158 -1.39 12.62 -14.39
N MET A 159 -1.27 11.32 -14.07
CA MET A 159 -2.10 10.28 -14.70
C MET A 159 -3.59 10.59 -14.57
N GLU A 160 -4.33 10.29 -15.63
CA GLU A 160 -5.78 10.32 -15.56
C GLU A 160 -6.25 9.12 -14.73
N VAL A 161 -6.88 9.37 -13.59
CA VAL A 161 -7.55 8.32 -12.81
C VAL A 161 -9.05 8.55 -12.88
N VAL A 162 -9.84 7.57 -13.29
CA VAL A 162 -11.29 7.72 -13.47
C VAL A 162 -12.05 6.52 -12.94
N GLN A 163 -13.30 6.75 -12.53
CA GLN A 163 -14.22 5.66 -12.26
C GLN A 163 -14.53 4.94 -13.58
N SER A 164 -14.44 3.61 -13.57
CA SER A 164 -14.80 2.78 -14.71
C SER A 164 -16.31 2.83 -14.98
N PRO A 165 -16.74 2.92 -16.25
CA PRO A 165 -18.14 2.75 -16.63
C PRO A 165 -18.60 1.28 -16.57
N LEU A 166 -17.68 0.34 -16.32
CA LEU A 166 -17.97 -1.09 -16.27
C LEU A 166 -18.64 -1.46 -14.95
N THR A 167 -19.87 -1.95 -15.03
CA THR A 167 -20.61 -2.49 -13.88
C THR A 167 -20.62 -4.01 -13.93
N PHE A 168 -19.91 -4.63 -13.00
CA PHE A 168 -19.97 -6.07 -12.77
C PHE A 168 -21.12 -6.41 -11.82
N ALA A 169 -21.67 -7.62 -11.93
CA ALA A 169 -22.77 -8.05 -11.08
C ALA A 169 -22.59 -9.50 -10.63
N TRP A 170 -22.87 -9.76 -9.36
CA TRP A 170 -23.00 -11.12 -8.85
C TRP A 170 -24.30 -11.75 -9.36
N ARG A 171 -24.26 -13.05 -9.68
CA ARG A 171 -25.36 -13.82 -10.26
C ARG A 171 -25.45 -15.21 -9.65
N PRO A 172 -26.61 -15.88 -9.71
CA PRO A 172 -26.69 -17.28 -9.36
C PRO A 172 -25.75 -18.12 -10.25
N TRP A 173 -25.05 -19.07 -9.65
CA TRP A 173 -24.24 -20.04 -10.41
C TRP A 173 -25.00 -21.35 -10.59
N HIS A 174 -25.16 -21.77 -11.84
CA HIS A 174 -25.72 -23.08 -12.17
C HIS A 174 -24.64 -23.92 -12.85
N GLU A 175 -24.20 -25.01 -12.20
CA GLU A 175 -23.25 -25.95 -12.81
C GLU A 175 -23.84 -26.47 -14.13
N THR A 176 -23.20 -26.15 -15.26
CA THR A 176 -23.54 -26.81 -16.52
C THR A 176 -23.14 -28.28 -16.43
N THR A 177 -24.05 -29.17 -16.83
CA THR A 177 -24.02 -30.63 -16.62
C THR A 177 -22.83 -31.38 -17.24
N LYS A 178 -21.81 -30.71 -17.78
CA LYS A 178 -20.69 -31.32 -18.51
C LYS A 178 -19.45 -31.64 -17.66
N SER A 179 -19.30 -31.12 -16.44
CA SER A 179 -18.18 -31.49 -15.55
C SER A 179 -18.56 -32.65 -14.65
N ARG A 180 -18.46 -33.88 -15.18
CA ARG A 180 -18.79 -35.13 -14.46
C ARG A 180 -17.57 -35.93 -14.02
N SER A 181 -16.47 -35.25 -13.71
CA SER A 181 -15.29 -35.85 -13.08
C SER A 181 -15.12 -35.28 -11.66
N ARG A 182 -15.97 -35.72 -10.73
CA ARG A 182 -15.77 -35.43 -9.30
C ARG A 182 -14.89 -36.53 -8.69
N SER A 183 -13.70 -36.14 -8.24
CA SER A 183 -12.98 -36.85 -7.19
C SER A 183 -13.82 -36.84 -5.91
N LYS A 184 -13.93 -37.98 -5.21
CA LYS A 184 -14.74 -38.15 -3.99
C LYS A 184 -14.15 -37.45 -2.75
N THR A 185 -13.01 -36.78 -2.87
CA THR A 185 -12.27 -36.18 -1.75
C THR A 185 -12.19 -34.65 -1.80
N ALA A 186 -12.69 -33.98 -2.83
CA ALA A 186 -12.64 -32.51 -2.89
C ALA A 186 -13.74 -31.89 -2.01
N PRO A 187 -13.43 -30.87 -1.17
CA PRO A 187 -14.44 -30.10 -0.46
C PRO A 187 -15.49 -29.55 -1.43
N LYS A 188 -16.75 -29.48 -1.01
CA LYS A 188 -17.80 -28.80 -1.79
C LYS A 188 -17.50 -27.30 -1.81
N SER A 189 -16.72 -26.82 -2.79
CA SER A 189 -16.55 -25.38 -3.00
C SER A 189 -17.90 -24.79 -3.46
N THR A 190 -18.48 -23.91 -2.66
CA THR A 190 -19.62 -23.10 -3.09
C THR A 190 -19.14 -22.18 -4.22
N ARG A 191 -19.99 -21.93 -5.22
CA ARG A 191 -19.69 -20.97 -6.29
C ARG A 191 -20.83 -19.99 -6.46
N VAL A 192 -20.49 -18.75 -6.75
CA VAL A 192 -21.41 -17.72 -7.24
C VAL A 192 -20.97 -17.28 -8.62
N GLY A 193 -21.90 -16.75 -9.41
CA GLY A 193 -21.62 -16.23 -10.73
C GLY A 193 -21.12 -14.79 -10.66
N LEU A 194 -20.16 -14.43 -11.49
CA LEU A 194 -19.78 -13.05 -11.75
C LEU A 194 -20.03 -12.74 -13.23
N GLU A 195 -20.88 -11.77 -13.48
CA GLU A 195 -21.22 -11.27 -14.80
C GLU A 195 -20.33 -10.08 -15.15
N ALA A 196 -19.60 -10.22 -16.25
CA ALA A 196 -18.90 -9.10 -16.86
C ALA A 196 -19.87 -8.32 -17.76
N PRO A 197 -19.84 -6.97 -17.75
CA PRO A 197 -20.73 -6.19 -18.60
C PRO A 197 -20.59 -6.59 -20.07
N GLY A 198 -21.65 -6.50 -20.87
CA GLY A 198 -21.60 -6.76 -22.32
C GLY A 198 -21.11 -8.15 -22.74
N LYS A 199 -21.02 -9.12 -21.82
CA LYS A 199 -20.72 -10.53 -22.08
C LYS A 199 -21.93 -11.37 -21.67
N PRO A 200 -22.36 -12.34 -22.50
CA PRO A 200 -23.48 -13.21 -22.16
C PRO A 200 -23.09 -14.31 -21.14
N GLU A 201 -21.80 -14.51 -20.93
CA GLU A 201 -21.25 -15.56 -20.06
C GLU A 201 -21.16 -15.07 -18.62
N ILE A 202 -21.67 -15.90 -17.70
CA ILE A 202 -21.46 -15.77 -16.26
C ILE A 202 -20.30 -16.70 -15.91
N PHE A 203 -19.41 -16.27 -15.03
CA PHE A 203 -18.23 -17.02 -14.61
C PHE A 203 -18.34 -17.47 -13.16
N GLY A 204 -18.03 -18.73 -12.89
CA GLY A 204 -18.18 -19.31 -11.56
C GLY A 204 -16.99 -18.94 -10.69
N VAL A 205 -17.22 -18.09 -9.69
CA VAL A 205 -16.23 -17.68 -8.69
C VAL A 205 -16.34 -18.61 -7.48
N ARG A 206 -15.23 -19.25 -7.11
CA ARG A 206 -15.13 -20.09 -5.91
C ARG A 206 -15.32 -19.24 -4.65
N CYS A 207 -16.02 -19.82 -3.69
CA CYS A 207 -16.25 -19.22 -2.39
C CYS A 207 -16.07 -20.25 -1.28
N ARG A 208 -15.59 -19.80 -0.13
CA ARG A 208 -15.46 -20.61 1.09
C ARG A 208 -15.79 -19.79 2.33
N PRO A 209 -16.19 -20.38 3.47
CA PRO A 209 -16.15 -19.68 4.75
C PRO A 209 -14.73 -19.21 5.06
N SER A 210 -14.56 -18.08 5.75
CA SER A 210 -13.22 -17.66 6.19
C SER A 210 -12.62 -18.66 7.18
N LEU A 211 -11.32 -18.89 7.07
CA LEU A 211 -10.59 -19.81 7.95
C LEU A 211 -10.52 -19.28 9.40
N ASP A 212 -10.39 -17.96 9.54
CA ASP A 212 -10.32 -17.28 10.84
C ASP A 212 -11.70 -16.92 11.43
N GLY A 213 -12.79 -17.24 10.73
CA GLY A 213 -14.16 -17.00 11.16
C GLY A 213 -14.58 -15.52 11.22
N ARG A 214 -13.81 -14.61 10.61
CA ARG A 214 -14.09 -13.15 10.63
C ARG A 214 -14.97 -12.70 9.48
N ALA A 215 -15.04 -13.45 8.39
CA ALA A 215 -15.97 -13.25 7.30
C ALA A 215 -16.93 -14.43 7.15
N ARG A 216 -18.18 -14.15 6.78
CA ARG A 216 -19.14 -15.22 6.51
C ARG A 216 -18.69 -16.10 5.34
N MET A 217 -18.19 -15.46 4.28
CA MET A 217 -17.66 -16.09 3.08
C MET A 217 -16.55 -15.22 2.50
N GLN A 218 -15.58 -15.86 1.89
CA GLN A 218 -14.52 -15.30 1.07
C GLN A 218 -14.77 -15.66 -0.39
N VAL A 219 -14.34 -14.80 -1.31
CA VAL A 219 -14.38 -15.05 -2.75
C VAL A 219 -12.96 -15.21 -3.31
N HIS A 220 -12.80 -16.15 -4.24
CA HIS A 220 -11.50 -16.49 -4.79
C HIS A 220 -11.02 -15.38 -5.72
N LEU A 221 -9.93 -14.74 -5.31
CA LEU A 221 -9.34 -13.59 -5.96
C LEU A 221 -9.03 -13.86 -7.44
N GLY A 222 -8.34 -14.97 -7.75
CA GLY A 222 -7.97 -15.30 -9.13
C GLY A 222 -9.17 -15.52 -10.07
N ASP A 223 -10.31 -15.99 -9.55
CA ASP A 223 -11.49 -16.22 -10.39
C ASP A 223 -12.14 -14.87 -10.74
N VAL A 224 -12.09 -13.89 -9.83
CA VAL A 224 -12.53 -12.51 -10.11
C VAL A 224 -11.61 -11.83 -11.12
N THR A 225 -10.30 -12.05 -11.00
CA THR A 225 -9.29 -11.50 -11.91
C THR A 225 -9.50 -11.96 -13.34
N ASP A 226 -9.73 -13.26 -13.56
CA ASP A 226 -10.01 -13.80 -14.89
C ASP A 226 -11.20 -13.11 -15.55
N VAL A 227 -12.23 -12.77 -14.75
CA VAL A 227 -13.42 -12.08 -15.25
C VAL A 227 -13.13 -10.62 -15.62
N LEU A 228 -12.34 -9.94 -14.79
CA LEU A 228 -11.93 -8.56 -15.02
C LEU A 228 -11.07 -8.42 -16.28
N LEU A 229 -10.15 -9.35 -16.51
CA LEU A 229 -9.25 -9.35 -17.67
C LEU A 229 -10.01 -9.37 -19.01
N MET A 230 -11.20 -9.96 -19.08
CA MET A 230 -12.01 -9.98 -20.29
C MET A 230 -12.57 -8.61 -20.71
N ARG A 231 -12.60 -7.64 -19.80
CA ARG A 231 -13.19 -6.31 -20.03
C ARG A 231 -12.21 -5.15 -19.84
N MET A 232 -10.91 -5.41 -19.86
CA MET A 232 -9.89 -4.36 -19.79
C MET A 232 -10.13 -3.26 -20.86
N PRO A 233 -10.29 -1.98 -20.47
CA PRO A 233 -10.34 -0.88 -21.42
C PRO A 233 -9.06 -0.81 -22.25
N ARG A 234 -9.17 -0.40 -23.52
CA ARG A 234 -8.05 -0.42 -24.48
C ARG A 234 -6.96 0.60 -24.11
N ASP A 235 -7.38 1.74 -23.60
CA ASP A 235 -6.58 2.89 -23.17
C ASP A 235 -6.19 2.85 -21.68
N ALA A 236 -6.63 1.81 -20.96
CA ALA A 236 -6.21 1.62 -19.57
C ALA A 236 -4.69 1.42 -19.51
N TYR A 237 -4.00 2.23 -18.72
CA TYR A 237 -2.69 1.85 -18.20
C TYR A 237 -2.83 0.74 -17.17
N ALA A 238 -3.75 0.90 -16.22
CA ALA A 238 -4.05 -0.08 -15.18
C ALA A 238 -5.54 -0.06 -14.82
N VAL A 239 -6.04 -1.17 -14.28
CA VAL A 239 -7.38 -1.28 -13.73
C VAL A 239 -7.27 -1.82 -12.31
N VAL A 240 -7.86 -1.11 -11.35
CA VAL A 240 -8.05 -1.60 -9.99
C VAL A 240 -9.53 -1.85 -9.74
N MET A 241 -9.90 -3.06 -9.32
CA MET A 241 -11.25 -3.35 -8.84
C MET A 241 -11.29 -3.31 -7.32
N LEU A 242 -12.22 -2.53 -6.79
CA LEU A 242 -12.54 -2.54 -5.37
C LEU A 242 -13.56 -3.63 -5.08
N THR A 243 -13.49 -4.22 -3.90
CA THR A 243 -14.52 -5.10 -3.35
C THR A 243 -14.72 -4.82 -1.86
N ASP A 244 -15.92 -5.08 -1.35
CA ASP A 244 -16.26 -5.07 0.07
C ASP A 244 -16.40 -6.49 0.65
N LEU A 245 -16.05 -7.50 -0.15
CA LEU A 245 -16.02 -8.91 0.25
C LEU A 245 -14.61 -9.33 0.64
N ASP A 246 -14.51 -10.26 1.59
CA ASP A 246 -13.25 -10.86 1.97
C ASP A 246 -12.71 -11.75 0.83
N LEU A 247 -11.39 -11.79 0.66
CA LEU A 247 -10.73 -12.49 -0.45
C LEU A 247 -9.82 -13.61 0.06
N PHE A 248 -9.62 -14.62 -0.79
CA PHE A 248 -8.59 -15.62 -0.63
C PHE A 248 -7.98 -15.98 -1.98
N GLU A 249 -6.76 -16.52 -1.98
CA GLU A 249 -6.06 -16.90 -3.20
C GLU A 249 -5.79 -18.40 -3.27
N ASP A 250 -5.28 -19.01 -2.20
CA ASP A 250 -5.14 -20.45 -2.14
C ASP A 250 -5.74 -21.08 -0.87
N GLU A 251 -5.59 -22.40 -0.74
CA GLU A 251 -6.18 -23.16 0.36
C GLU A 251 -5.45 -22.95 1.70
N ASP A 252 -4.20 -22.48 1.67
CA ASP A 252 -3.34 -22.29 2.84
C ASP A 252 -3.36 -20.82 3.33
N ASP A 253 -3.73 -19.86 2.47
CA ASP A 253 -3.94 -18.47 2.84
C ASP A 253 -5.12 -18.29 3.79
N ASP A 254 -4.98 -17.54 4.89
CA ASP A 254 -6.13 -17.16 5.71
C ASP A 254 -7.06 -16.18 4.97
N PHE A 255 -6.48 -15.14 4.37
CA PHE A 255 -7.14 -14.15 3.52
C PHE A 255 -6.10 -13.36 2.73
N THR A 256 -6.56 -12.63 1.71
CA THR A 256 -5.77 -11.56 1.06
C THR A 256 -6.56 -10.25 1.06
N VAL A 257 -5.88 -9.12 1.21
CA VAL A 257 -6.49 -7.78 1.15
C VAL A 257 -6.38 -7.14 -0.21
N GLY A 258 -5.38 -7.54 -0.99
CA GLY A 258 -5.05 -6.95 -2.26
C GLY A 258 -4.10 -7.88 -3.02
N ARG A 259 -4.20 -7.85 -4.34
CA ARG A 259 -3.19 -8.45 -5.20
C ARG A 259 -3.19 -7.77 -6.56
N SER A 260 -2.02 -7.79 -7.17
CA SER A 260 -1.78 -7.25 -8.50
C SER A 260 -1.13 -8.27 -9.41
N TRP A 261 -1.64 -8.33 -10.64
CA TRP A 261 -0.97 -8.96 -11.77
C TRP A 261 -0.38 -7.86 -12.63
N GLY A 262 0.77 -7.35 -12.21
CA GLY A 262 1.37 -6.13 -12.77
C GLY A 262 1.55 -6.18 -14.29
N GLY A 263 2.04 -7.31 -14.83
CA GLY A 263 2.15 -7.53 -16.27
C GLY A 263 0.81 -7.48 -17.01
N SER A 264 -0.27 -7.95 -16.37
CA SER A 264 -1.63 -7.91 -16.90
C SER A 264 -2.36 -6.59 -16.64
N ARG A 265 -1.74 -5.65 -15.91
CA ARG A 265 -2.25 -4.30 -15.60
C ARG A 265 -3.53 -4.31 -14.75
N VAL A 266 -3.69 -5.32 -13.90
CA VAL A 266 -4.90 -5.50 -13.09
C VAL A 266 -4.55 -5.68 -11.62
N SER A 267 -5.33 -5.04 -10.76
CA SER A 267 -5.32 -5.27 -9.32
C SER A 267 -6.72 -5.40 -8.76
N ILE A 268 -6.86 -6.13 -7.66
CA ILE A 268 -8.11 -6.24 -6.90
C ILE A 268 -7.77 -5.92 -5.45
N VAL A 269 -8.55 -5.04 -4.82
CA VAL A 269 -8.34 -4.65 -3.42
C VAL A 269 -9.65 -4.72 -2.65
N SER A 270 -9.63 -5.44 -1.53
CA SER A 270 -10.73 -5.55 -0.59
C SER A 270 -10.63 -4.52 0.53
N SER A 271 -11.75 -3.85 0.78
CA SER A 271 -11.93 -3.01 1.97
C SER A 271 -12.28 -3.80 3.23
N PHE A 272 -12.67 -5.08 3.12
CA PHE A 272 -13.27 -5.87 4.21
C PHE A 272 -12.41 -5.90 5.48
N ARG A 273 -11.12 -6.27 5.33
CA ARG A 273 -10.19 -6.46 6.45
C ARG A 273 -9.69 -5.15 7.06
N TYR A 274 -9.90 -4.03 6.37
CA TYR A 274 -9.68 -2.69 6.89
C TYR A 274 -10.88 -2.12 7.62
N ASN A 275 -11.97 -2.88 7.83
CA ASN A 275 -13.08 -2.40 8.65
C ASN A 275 -12.61 -2.19 10.11
N PRO A 276 -12.73 -0.97 10.69
CA PRO A 276 -12.31 -0.67 12.06
C PRO A 276 -12.90 -1.58 13.15
N ALA A 277 -14.00 -2.29 12.87
CA ALA A 277 -14.56 -3.28 13.79
C ALA A 277 -13.66 -4.51 13.98
N LEU A 278 -12.75 -4.80 13.04
CA LEU A 278 -11.79 -5.90 13.10
C LEU A 278 -10.47 -5.53 13.81
N ASP A 279 -10.23 -4.25 14.08
CA ASP A 279 -8.94 -3.77 14.59
C ASP A 279 -8.52 -4.47 15.89
N ALA A 280 -9.46 -4.67 16.83
CA ALA A 280 -9.17 -5.35 18.09
C ALA A 280 -8.78 -6.82 17.88
N SER A 281 -9.46 -7.53 16.99
CA SER A 281 -9.14 -8.93 16.66
C SER A 281 -7.87 -9.09 15.83
N ALA A 282 -7.50 -8.07 15.06
CA ALA A 282 -6.29 -8.04 14.25
C ALA A 282 -5.08 -7.44 15.00
N GLY A 283 -5.22 -7.12 16.30
CA GLY A 283 -4.13 -6.55 17.10
C GLY A 283 -3.67 -5.17 16.65
N ILE A 284 -4.53 -4.39 15.97
CA ILE A 284 -4.17 -3.09 15.40
C ILE A 284 -4.11 -2.04 16.50
N ASP A 285 -2.90 -1.52 16.76
CA ASP A 285 -2.69 -0.34 17.57
C ASP A 285 -2.77 0.94 16.73
N ARG A 286 -3.96 1.55 16.71
CA ARG A 286 -4.21 2.82 16.00
C ARG A 286 -3.29 3.96 16.46
N ALA A 287 -2.71 3.91 17.65
CA ALA A 287 -1.81 4.96 18.14
C ALA A 287 -0.42 4.92 17.48
N HIS A 288 -0.01 3.74 16.98
CA HIS A 288 1.30 3.46 16.40
C HIS A 288 1.23 3.03 14.93
N MET A 289 0.22 3.53 14.21
CA MET A 289 0.23 3.56 12.74
C MET A 289 1.23 4.61 12.26
N TRP A 290 1.66 4.55 11.00
CA TRP A 290 2.56 5.56 10.43
C TRP A 290 1.98 6.98 10.64
N PRO A 291 2.79 7.97 11.09
CA PRO A 291 4.25 7.93 11.31
C PRO A 291 4.70 7.43 12.70
N ASN A 292 3.76 7.21 13.62
CA ASN A 292 4.05 6.77 14.99
C ASN A 292 4.48 5.30 15.08
N SER A 293 4.40 4.51 14.00
CA SER A 293 5.01 3.18 13.92
C SER A 293 6.50 3.19 14.22
N HIS A 294 7.17 4.33 13.98
CA HIS A 294 8.57 4.54 14.35
C HIS A 294 8.81 4.84 15.83
N CYS A 295 7.78 4.89 16.68
CA CYS A 295 7.94 5.11 18.12
C CYS A 295 8.86 4.07 18.76
N LYS A 296 9.95 4.50 19.40
CA LYS A 296 10.93 3.57 19.98
C LYS A 296 10.31 2.60 20.99
N ALA A 297 9.49 3.11 21.91
CA ALA A 297 8.88 2.28 22.95
C ALA A 297 7.94 1.22 22.35
N PHE A 298 7.20 1.59 21.30
CA PHE A 298 6.33 0.66 20.58
C PHE A 298 7.16 -0.42 19.87
N VAL A 299 8.17 -0.02 19.10
CA VAL A 299 9.05 -0.97 18.39
C VAL A 299 9.74 -1.92 19.36
N ASP A 300 10.25 -1.41 20.49
CA ASP A 300 10.90 -2.24 21.51
C ASP A 300 9.91 -3.26 22.13
N GLU A 301 8.66 -2.85 22.40
CA GLU A 301 7.61 -3.72 22.92
C GLU A 301 7.22 -4.81 21.92
N GLU A 302 7.05 -4.44 20.65
CA GLU A 302 6.77 -5.38 19.56
C GLU A 302 7.88 -6.43 19.41
N CYS A 303 9.15 -6.01 19.47
CA CYS A 303 10.28 -6.94 19.41
C CYS A 303 10.33 -7.88 20.62
N ALA A 304 9.97 -7.39 21.82
CA ALA A 304 10.03 -8.19 23.05
C ALA A 304 8.94 -9.27 23.12
N ILE A 305 7.76 -9.06 22.52
CA ILE A 305 6.65 -10.04 22.57
C ILE A 305 7.04 -11.37 21.89
N LYS A 306 7.78 -11.32 20.77
CA LYS A 306 8.20 -12.53 20.05
C LYS A 306 9.24 -13.36 20.81
N ASP A 307 10.11 -12.71 21.59
CA ASP A 307 11.08 -13.39 22.45
C ASP A 307 10.40 -14.27 23.52
N GLU A 308 9.21 -13.88 23.99
CA GLU A 308 8.45 -14.65 24.99
C GLU A 308 7.68 -15.83 24.38
N GLU A 309 7.18 -15.70 23.14
CA GLU A 309 6.45 -16.77 22.43
C GLU A 309 7.39 -17.83 21.84
N GLN A 310 8.63 -17.47 21.48
CA GLN A 310 9.64 -18.40 20.97
C GLN A 310 10.55 -18.94 22.08
N THR A 311 10.17 -20.06 22.70
CA THR A 311 11.04 -20.81 23.63
C THR A 311 12.21 -21.49 22.90
N ARG A 312 13.24 -20.73 22.50
CA ARG A 312 14.59 -21.25 22.21
C ARG A 312 15.66 -20.34 22.82
N PRO A 313 16.72 -20.89 23.45
CA PRO A 313 17.77 -20.08 24.02
C PRO A 313 18.71 -19.60 22.91
N THR A 314 18.48 -18.41 22.37
CA THR A 314 19.47 -17.72 21.54
C THR A 314 20.44 -16.93 22.41
N LYS A 315 21.72 -17.00 22.03
CA LYS A 315 22.81 -16.30 22.72
C LYS A 315 22.52 -14.80 22.71
N ARG A 316 22.42 -14.19 23.90
CA ARG A 316 22.54 -12.74 24.09
C ARG A 316 23.75 -12.24 23.31
N THR A 317 23.52 -11.53 22.22
CA THR A 317 24.57 -10.88 21.44
C THR A 317 24.21 -9.43 21.16
N LYS A 318 25.26 -8.62 21.05
CA LYS A 318 25.39 -7.15 21.13
C LYS A 318 24.15 -6.27 20.95
N LYS A 319 24.01 -5.31 21.88
CA LYS A 319 23.22 -4.09 21.72
C LYS A 319 23.46 -3.47 20.34
N SER A 320 22.36 -3.24 19.62
CA SER A 320 22.20 -2.33 18.48
C SER A 320 23.16 -1.14 18.54
N SER A 321 23.76 -0.81 17.40
CA SER A 321 24.59 0.36 17.21
C SER A 321 23.82 1.62 17.64
N SER A 322 24.51 2.57 18.27
CA SER A 322 23.94 3.78 18.89
C SER A 322 23.28 4.78 17.91
N GLU A 323 23.02 4.40 16.65
CA GLU A 323 22.55 5.29 15.57
C GLU A 323 21.15 4.94 15.02
N ALA A 324 20.57 3.78 15.38
CA ALA A 324 19.29 3.31 14.80
C ALA A 324 18.05 4.08 15.28
N HIS A 325 18.16 4.82 16.39
CA HIS A 325 17.05 5.56 16.97
C HIS A 325 17.51 6.84 17.69
N GLY A 326 16.64 7.83 17.80
CA GLY A 326 16.95 9.04 18.55
C GLY A 326 15.78 10.01 18.66
N LYS A 327 16.04 11.20 19.20
CA LYS A 327 15.08 12.30 19.17
C LYS A 327 15.15 12.99 17.81
N PRO A 328 14.02 13.14 17.08
CA PRO A 328 14.03 13.79 15.79
C PRO A 328 14.47 15.26 15.92
N PRO A 329 15.24 15.79 14.96
CA PRO A 329 15.43 17.23 14.82
C PRO A 329 14.08 17.94 14.70
N ASN A 330 14.00 19.18 15.23
CA ASN A 330 12.77 19.96 15.28
C ASN A 330 12.13 20.21 13.88
N VAL A 331 12.95 20.17 12.82
CA VAL A 331 12.54 20.48 11.44
C VAL A 331 12.76 19.30 10.47
N SER A 332 12.76 18.07 10.99
CA SER A 332 12.84 16.87 10.14
C SER A 332 11.47 16.38 9.66
N ALA A 333 11.41 15.81 8.46
CA ALA A 333 10.14 15.38 7.85
C ALA A 333 9.38 14.36 8.72
N LEU A 334 10.05 13.32 9.23
CA LEU A 334 9.44 12.36 10.16
C LEU A 334 9.05 13.02 11.49
N GLY A 335 9.88 13.93 12.00
CA GLY A 335 9.62 14.66 13.24
C GLY A 335 8.35 15.51 13.18
N VAL A 336 8.19 16.30 12.11
CA VAL A 336 6.98 17.13 11.91
C VAL A 336 5.76 16.27 11.61
N ALA A 337 5.92 15.13 10.92
CA ALA A 337 4.84 14.18 10.69
C ALA A 337 4.28 13.62 12.00
N VAL A 338 5.15 13.15 12.90
CA VAL A 338 4.76 12.67 14.23
C VAL A 338 4.08 13.76 15.05
N GLN A 339 4.59 15.00 15.00
CA GLN A 339 3.94 16.12 15.70
C GLN A 339 2.55 16.43 15.16
N ALA A 340 2.36 16.39 13.84
CA ALA A 340 1.06 16.63 13.21
C ALA A 340 0.06 15.52 13.54
N ALA A 341 0.46 14.25 13.41
CA ALA A 341 -0.37 13.10 13.75
C ALA A 341 -0.81 13.11 15.22
N LYS A 342 0.08 13.51 16.15
CA LYS A 342 -0.24 13.64 17.59
C LYS A 342 -1.29 14.71 17.89
N LYS A 343 -1.40 15.76 17.08
CA LYS A 343 -2.41 16.83 17.27
C LYS A 343 -3.82 16.34 16.96
N VAL A 344 -3.97 15.38 16.05
CA VAL A 344 -5.27 14.81 15.68
C VAL A 344 -5.93 14.15 16.91
N PRO A 345 -7.21 14.41 17.20
CA PRO A 345 -7.93 13.74 18.28
C PRO A 345 -7.98 12.22 18.11
N LYS A 346 -8.31 11.52 19.19
CA LYS A 346 -8.52 10.07 19.13
C LYS A 346 -9.77 9.78 18.31
N LEU A 347 -9.65 8.93 17.29
CA LEU A 347 -10.76 8.44 16.49
C LEU A 347 -11.77 7.71 17.38
N ALA A 348 -12.99 8.23 17.47
CA ALA A 348 -14.04 7.69 18.34
C ALA A 348 -15.42 7.68 17.67
N THR A 349 -15.69 8.62 16.77
CA THR A 349 -16.97 8.72 16.07
C THR A 349 -17.04 7.81 14.85
N ARG A 350 -18.26 7.55 14.38
CA ARG A 350 -18.50 6.74 13.17
C ARG A 350 -17.77 7.28 11.95
N ASP A 351 -17.82 8.60 11.74
CA ASP A 351 -17.28 9.25 10.54
C ASP A 351 -15.74 9.34 10.60
N GLU A 352 -15.16 9.51 11.79
CA GLU A 352 -13.71 9.40 12.00
C GLU A 352 -13.19 7.99 11.70
N LEU A 353 -13.91 6.95 12.12
CA LEU A 353 -13.57 5.56 11.83
C LEU A 353 -13.70 5.24 10.33
N ALA A 354 -14.74 5.75 9.67
CA ALA A 354 -14.90 5.62 8.22
C ALA A 354 -13.76 6.34 7.46
N SER A 355 -13.32 7.50 7.93
CA SER A 355 -12.19 8.23 7.35
C SER A 355 -10.86 7.50 7.52
N TYR A 356 -10.67 6.86 8.67
CA TYR A 356 -9.51 6.00 8.92
C TYR A 356 -9.53 4.72 8.07
N TRP A 357 -10.70 4.12 7.89
CA TRP A 357 -10.89 3.00 6.98
C TRP A 357 -10.50 3.36 5.55
N PHE A 358 -10.96 4.53 5.07
CA PHE A 358 -10.55 5.09 3.79
C PHE A 358 -9.04 5.25 3.66
N ALA A 359 -8.38 5.83 4.65
CA ALA A 359 -6.94 6.07 4.59
C ALA A 359 -6.14 4.77 4.41
N ARG A 360 -6.50 3.71 5.14
CA ARG A 360 -5.88 2.39 4.98
C ARG A 360 -6.05 1.83 3.57
N LEU A 361 -7.29 1.85 3.06
CA LEU A 361 -7.56 1.36 1.71
C LEU A 361 -6.80 2.16 0.64
N ALA A 362 -6.74 3.49 0.77
CA ALA A 362 -6.07 4.35 -0.19
C ALA A 362 -4.57 4.03 -0.32
N VAL A 363 -3.90 3.76 0.80
CA VAL A 363 -2.49 3.34 0.82
C VAL A 363 -2.32 1.99 0.14
N THR A 364 -3.13 0.98 0.49
CA THR A 364 -3.06 -0.35 -0.15
C THR A 364 -3.34 -0.28 -1.65
N VAL A 365 -4.36 0.46 -2.08
CA VAL A 365 -4.64 0.63 -3.52
C VAL A 365 -3.47 1.27 -4.25
N SER A 366 -2.80 2.26 -3.63
CA SER A 366 -1.58 2.82 -4.19
C SER A 366 -0.45 1.80 -4.27
N HIS A 367 -0.25 0.95 -3.26
CA HIS A 367 0.75 -0.13 -3.31
C HIS A 367 0.50 -1.08 -4.48
N GLU A 368 -0.73 -1.57 -4.61
CA GLU A 368 -1.13 -2.52 -5.65
C GLU A 368 -1.00 -1.93 -7.06
N LEU A 369 -1.40 -0.67 -7.24
CA LEU A 369 -1.13 0.03 -8.50
C LEU A 369 0.37 0.17 -8.79
N GLY A 370 1.23 0.25 -7.76
CA GLY A 370 2.69 0.28 -7.92
C GLY A 370 3.23 -0.97 -8.61
N HIS A 371 2.64 -2.14 -8.33
CA HIS A 371 2.97 -3.37 -9.07
C HIS A 371 2.54 -3.30 -10.54
N CYS A 372 1.46 -2.59 -10.89
CA CYS A 372 1.10 -2.32 -12.30
C CYS A 372 2.17 -1.47 -13.02
N PHE A 373 2.92 -0.65 -12.28
CA PHE A 373 4.11 0.05 -12.77
C PHE A 373 5.39 -0.81 -12.81
N GLY A 374 5.28 -2.10 -12.50
CA GLY A 374 6.39 -3.05 -12.50
C GLY A 374 7.28 -2.96 -11.27
N PHE A 375 6.80 -2.37 -10.17
CA PHE A 375 7.56 -2.33 -8.92
C PHE A 375 7.52 -3.69 -8.23
N ALA A 376 8.68 -4.15 -7.75
CA ALA A 376 8.75 -5.20 -6.73
C ALA A 376 8.62 -4.59 -5.32
N HIS A 377 8.58 -5.45 -4.31
CA HIS A 377 8.75 -5.02 -2.93
C HIS A 377 10.11 -4.31 -2.70
N CYS A 378 10.15 -3.45 -1.69
CA CYS A 378 11.24 -2.51 -1.47
C CYS A 378 11.86 -2.65 -0.07
N PRO A 379 13.10 -3.18 0.05
CA PRO A 379 13.81 -3.36 1.32
C PRO A 379 14.70 -2.17 1.71
N TYR A 380 14.86 -1.15 0.85
CA TYR A 380 15.90 -0.13 1.03
C TYR A 380 15.62 0.90 2.13
N TYR A 381 14.34 1.25 2.33
CA TYR A 381 13.84 2.31 3.21
C TYR A 381 12.44 1.95 3.67
N ALA A 382 11.91 2.68 4.66
CA ALA A 382 10.47 2.74 4.83
C ALA A 382 9.84 3.21 3.51
N CYS A 383 8.92 2.45 2.95
CA CYS A 383 8.39 2.68 1.61
C CYS A 383 6.98 2.12 1.49
N LEU A 384 6.12 2.78 0.72
CA LEU A 384 4.81 2.25 0.34
C LEU A 384 4.92 0.84 -0.25
N MET A 385 5.98 0.58 -1.04
CA MET A 385 6.22 -0.71 -1.67
C MET A 385 6.92 -1.71 -0.74
N GLN A 386 6.93 -1.52 0.57
CA GLN A 386 7.37 -2.58 1.47
C GLN A 386 6.37 -3.73 1.44
N GLY A 387 6.90 -4.96 1.43
CA GLY A 387 6.13 -6.16 1.63
C GLY A 387 5.54 -6.24 3.05
N VAL A 388 4.32 -6.76 3.16
CA VAL A 388 3.52 -6.78 4.39
C VAL A 388 2.72 -8.07 4.46
N ASN A 389 2.74 -8.73 5.62
CA ASN A 389 2.09 -10.04 5.81
C ASN A 389 0.75 -9.95 6.56
N SER A 390 0.36 -8.74 7.01
CA SER A 390 -0.85 -8.55 7.79
C SER A 390 -1.39 -7.13 7.72
N VAL A 391 -2.71 -6.98 7.89
CA VAL A 391 -3.37 -5.68 8.01
C VAL A 391 -2.85 -4.81 9.16
N ARG A 392 -2.18 -5.43 10.14
CA ARG A 392 -1.51 -4.71 11.24
C ARG A 392 -0.28 -3.98 10.75
N GLN A 393 0.51 -4.62 9.89
CA GLN A 393 1.73 -4.08 9.29
C GLN A 393 1.43 -3.09 8.16
N ASP A 394 0.36 -3.29 7.39
CA ASP A 394 -0.09 -2.34 6.35
C ASP A 394 -0.24 -0.91 6.89
N GLY A 395 -0.74 -0.76 8.12
CA GLY A 395 -0.91 0.55 8.73
C GLY A 395 0.38 1.20 9.22
N GLN A 396 1.49 0.45 9.25
CA GLN A 396 2.80 0.90 9.71
C GLN A 396 3.69 1.38 8.55
N VAL A 397 3.38 1.00 7.31
CA VAL A 397 4.08 1.48 6.12
C VAL A 397 3.75 2.95 5.82
N PRO A 398 4.71 3.73 5.30
CA PRO A 398 4.47 5.12 4.93
C PRO A 398 3.60 5.25 3.66
N PRO A 399 2.80 6.33 3.54
CA PRO A 399 2.03 6.63 2.33
C PRO A 399 2.89 7.28 1.22
N TYR A 400 4.22 7.11 1.23
CA TYR A 400 5.14 7.69 0.25
C TYR A 400 6.04 6.63 -0.39
N LEU A 401 6.57 6.94 -1.57
CA LEU A 401 7.66 6.17 -2.18
C LEU A 401 9.01 6.67 -1.66
N CYS A 402 9.90 5.75 -1.29
CA CYS A 402 11.27 6.09 -0.95
C CYS A 402 12.06 6.57 -2.18
N PRO A 403 13.31 7.09 -2.04
CA PRO A 403 14.08 7.61 -3.16
C PRO A 403 14.29 6.61 -4.31
N VAL A 404 14.37 5.30 -4.02
CA VAL A 404 14.50 4.26 -5.06
C VAL A 404 13.23 4.11 -5.88
N CYS A 405 12.07 3.95 -5.25
CA CYS A 405 10.81 3.78 -5.97
C CYS A 405 10.30 5.10 -6.58
N SER A 406 10.59 6.25 -5.93
CA SER A 406 10.30 7.57 -6.46
C SER A 406 11.11 7.85 -7.73
N ALA A 407 12.37 7.40 -7.80
CA ALA A 407 13.15 7.49 -9.02
C ALA A 407 12.48 6.76 -10.19
N LYS A 408 11.96 5.54 -9.95
CA LYS A 408 11.25 4.77 -10.97
C LYS A 408 9.96 5.47 -11.42
N LEU A 409 9.12 5.90 -10.47
CA LEU A 409 7.83 6.51 -10.83
C LEU A 409 8.01 7.87 -11.51
N SER A 410 8.90 8.71 -10.99
CA SER A 410 9.22 10.00 -11.61
C SER A 410 9.82 9.84 -13.00
N TRP A 411 10.57 8.76 -13.25
CA TRP A 411 11.07 8.46 -14.59
C TRP A 411 9.93 8.17 -15.57
N GLU A 412 8.97 7.34 -15.14
CA GLU A 412 7.84 6.98 -16.00
C GLU A 412 6.88 8.14 -16.26
N LEU A 413 6.62 8.96 -15.24
CA LEU A 413 5.55 9.96 -15.27
C LEU A 413 6.03 11.40 -15.52
N GLY A 414 7.30 11.72 -15.26
CA GLY A 414 7.88 13.02 -15.54
C GLY A 414 7.73 13.47 -17.01
N PRO A 415 7.90 12.59 -18.01
CA PRO A 415 7.66 12.93 -19.41
C PRO A 415 6.23 13.38 -19.76
N LEU A 416 5.24 13.08 -18.91
CA LEU A 416 3.85 13.50 -19.11
C LEU A 416 3.59 14.95 -18.71
N LEU A 417 4.54 15.59 -18.01
CA LEU A 417 4.43 16.99 -17.65
C LEU A 417 4.65 17.87 -18.87
N SER A 418 3.89 18.97 -18.93
CA SER A 418 4.02 20.02 -19.94
C SER A 418 5.20 20.97 -19.64
N VAL A 419 6.34 20.42 -19.21
CA VAL A 419 7.57 21.16 -18.94
C VAL A 419 8.67 20.74 -19.92
N ASP A 420 9.38 21.72 -20.47
CA ASP A 420 10.56 21.48 -21.30
C ASP A 420 11.77 21.14 -20.42
N GLY A 421 12.73 20.41 -20.99
CA GLY A 421 13.96 20.03 -20.30
C GLY A 421 14.39 18.60 -20.58
N SER A 422 15.57 18.28 -20.06
CA SER A 422 16.09 16.92 -19.98
C SER A 422 15.19 16.02 -19.14
N HIS A 423 15.39 14.72 -19.26
CA HIS A 423 14.62 13.74 -18.50
C HIS A 423 14.80 13.92 -16.98
N ASP A 424 16.00 14.25 -16.53
CA ASP A 424 16.30 14.48 -15.12
C ASP A 424 15.58 15.72 -14.57
N GLU A 425 15.51 16.81 -15.36
CA GLU A 425 14.74 18.01 -15.00
C GLU A 425 13.24 17.71 -14.89
N LYS A 426 12.71 16.87 -15.79
CA LYS A 426 11.32 16.41 -15.73
C LYS A 426 11.03 15.54 -14.52
N GLN A 427 11.96 14.66 -14.12
CA GLN A 427 11.83 13.91 -12.87
C GLN A 427 11.79 14.83 -11.65
N GLN A 428 12.63 15.85 -11.62
CA GLN A 428 12.67 16.83 -10.52
C GLN A 428 11.37 17.64 -10.44
N ALA A 429 10.89 18.14 -11.58
CA ALA A 429 9.60 18.83 -11.67
C ALA A 429 8.47 17.92 -11.18
N TRP A 430 8.48 16.65 -11.58
CA TRP A 430 7.48 15.67 -11.16
C TRP A 430 7.43 15.45 -9.66
N ILE A 431 8.58 15.30 -8.99
CA ILE A 431 8.62 15.11 -7.53
C ILE A 431 7.96 16.30 -6.82
N LYS A 432 8.23 17.53 -7.29
CA LYS A 432 7.67 18.76 -6.73
C LYS A 432 6.16 18.86 -6.95
N GLU A 433 5.68 18.57 -8.16
CA GLU A 433 4.26 18.63 -8.50
C GLU A 433 3.46 17.52 -7.80
N GLN A 434 3.99 16.31 -7.74
CA GLN A 434 3.39 15.20 -6.99
C GLN A 434 3.33 15.50 -5.49
N CYS A 435 4.42 16.03 -4.89
CA CYS A 435 4.42 16.41 -3.48
C CYS A 435 3.39 17.51 -3.20
N THR A 436 3.24 18.47 -4.12
CA THR A 436 2.26 19.55 -4.02
C THR A 436 0.83 19.01 -4.07
N ALA A 437 0.53 18.17 -5.07
CA ALA A 437 -0.79 17.56 -5.23
C ALA A 437 -1.17 16.70 -4.02
N MET A 438 -0.24 15.88 -3.53
CA MET A 438 -0.43 15.05 -2.35
C MET A 438 -0.64 15.89 -1.09
N LYS A 439 0.13 16.96 -0.91
CA LYS A 439 0.00 17.85 0.25
C LYS A 439 -1.38 18.51 0.28
N GLU A 440 -1.86 18.96 -0.88
CA GLU A 440 -3.20 19.54 -1.01
C GLU A 440 -4.30 18.54 -0.65
N PHE A 441 -4.20 17.30 -1.16
CA PHE A 441 -5.15 16.25 -0.81
C PHE A 441 -5.12 15.94 0.69
N CYS A 442 -3.95 15.67 1.25
CA CYS A 442 -3.79 15.31 2.65
C CYS A 442 -4.18 16.46 3.60
N GLY A 443 -4.03 17.73 3.18
CA GLY A 443 -4.49 18.89 3.94
C GLY A 443 -6.01 18.95 4.10
N ARG A 444 -6.77 18.50 3.10
CA ARG A 444 -8.24 18.34 3.24
C ARG A 444 -8.64 17.18 4.16
N TRP A 445 -7.72 16.26 4.39
CA TRP A 445 -7.91 15.03 5.15
C TRP A 445 -7.13 15.00 6.47
N SER A 446 -6.64 16.16 6.96
CA SER A 446 -5.80 16.26 8.15
C SER A 446 -6.52 15.93 9.47
N HIS A 447 -7.82 15.60 9.42
CA HIS A 447 -8.55 15.00 10.53
C HIS A 447 -8.23 13.52 10.73
N VAL A 448 -7.55 12.87 9.77
CA VAL A 448 -7.01 11.51 9.92
C VAL A 448 -5.52 11.60 10.30
N PRO A 449 -5.05 10.92 11.37
CA PRO A 449 -3.67 11.04 11.84
C PRO A 449 -2.60 10.76 10.78
N GLN A 450 -2.80 9.73 9.95
CA GLN A 450 -1.87 9.37 8.87
C GLN A 450 -1.73 10.48 7.84
N PHE A 451 -2.84 11.09 7.41
CA PHE A 451 -2.83 12.17 6.42
C PHE A 451 -2.36 13.50 7.02
N ALA A 452 -2.65 13.79 8.29
CA ALA A 452 -2.05 14.93 8.99
C ALA A 452 -0.53 14.80 9.06
N GLY A 453 -0.04 13.60 9.39
CA GLY A 453 1.39 13.31 9.37
C GLY A 453 1.99 13.44 7.97
N PHE A 454 1.30 12.94 6.95
CA PHE A 454 1.81 12.98 5.59
C PHE A 454 1.82 14.38 4.99
N GLU A 455 0.79 15.19 5.23
CA GLU A 455 0.75 16.59 4.82
C GLU A 455 1.93 17.37 5.38
N ALA A 456 2.24 17.19 6.66
CA ALA A 456 3.37 17.84 7.31
C ALA A 456 4.72 17.34 6.75
N TRP A 457 4.85 16.02 6.51
CA TRP A 457 6.03 15.43 5.87
C TRP A 457 6.26 16.03 4.47
N LEU A 458 5.20 16.12 3.65
CA LEU A 458 5.24 16.69 2.30
C LEU A 458 5.58 18.18 2.32
N GLY A 459 5.04 18.94 3.28
CA GLY A 459 5.39 20.34 3.49
C GLY A 459 6.88 20.53 3.75
N ASN A 460 7.46 19.73 4.65
CA ASN A 460 8.90 19.76 4.91
C ASN A 460 9.72 19.33 3.69
N ARG A 461 9.28 18.29 2.98
CA ARG A 461 9.92 17.83 1.74
C ARG A 461 9.97 18.92 0.66
N LEU A 462 8.90 19.69 0.50
CA LEU A 462 8.87 20.81 -0.45
C LEU A 462 9.83 21.93 -0.07
N GLU A 463 10.02 22.22 1.21
CA GLU A 463 11.04 23.18 1.66
C GLU A 463 12.46 22.64 1.41
N ASP A 464 12.72 21.35 1.66
CA ASP A 464 14.01 20.72 1.33
C ASP A 464 14.36 20.85 -0.16
N ILE A 465 13.38 20.68 -1.05
CA ILE A 465 13.53 20.85 -2.50
C ILE A 465 13.89 22.30 -2.84
N LYS A 466 13.15 23.27 -2.29
CA LYS A 466 13.42 24.71 -2.52
C LYS A 466 14.82 25.10 -2.05
N GLU A 467 15.25 24.62 -0.89
CA GLU A 467 16.59 24.89 -0.37
C GLU A 467 17.70 24.32 -1.27
N GLN A 468 17.47 23.14 -1.88
CA GLN A 468 18.39 22.55 -2.85
C GLN A 468 18.46 23.39 -4.14
N GLU A 469 17.31 23.77 -4.69
CA GLU A 469 17.20 24.64 -5.87
C GLU A 469 17.98 25.95 -5.63
N SER A 470 17.72 26.64 -4.50
CA SER A 470 18.42 27.87 -4.15
C SER A 470 19.92 27.71 -3.87
N LYS A 471 20.38 26.52 -3.45
CA LYS A 471 21.83 26.26 -3.30
C LYS A 471 22.49 26.12 -4.67
N LYS A 472 21.87 25.36 -5.58
CA LYS A 472 22.36 25.17 -6.93
C LYS A 472 22.45 26.51 -7.70
N GLU A 473 21.42 27.34 -7.61
CA GLU A 473 21.40 28.69 -8.20
C GLU A 473 22.48 29.65 -7.66
N ARG A 474 23.02 29.39 -6.46
CA ARG A 474 24.12 30.18 -5.88
C ARG A 474 25.51 29.67 -6.26
N GLU A 475 25.60 28.43 -6.71
CA GLU A 475 26.84 27.77 -7.12
C GLU A 475 27.11 27.90 -8.63
N GLU A 476 26.05 28.14 -9.43
CA GLU A 476 26.08 28.52 -10.84
C GLU A 476 26.28 30.04 -11.03
#